data_AF-A0A817YCW0-F1
#
_entry.id   AF-A0A817YCW0-F1
#
_cell.length_a   1.000
_cell.length_b   1.000
_cell.length_c   1.000
_cell.angle_alpha   90.00
_cell.angle_beta   90.00
_cell.angle_gamma   90.00
#
_symmetry.space_group_name_H-M   'P 1'
#
loop_
_entity.id
_entity.type
_entity.pdbx_description
1 polymer ?
#
loop_
_entity_poly.entity_id
_entity_poly.type
_entity_poly.pdbx_seq_one_letter_code
_entity_poly.pdbx_strand_id
1 'polypeptide(L)'
;MASNNEENEKRIFKFTFPTQLTTSMINEDEENDQTDFISHLRTVIILAARKSSSSDIDIDAVDKIVETTIDFVKNILEQMTNGNNLSSLSSVDLLNTIRLNPHLIPNRKLYLSLMETINHL
;
A
#
# COMPACT_ATOMS: atom_id res chain seq x y z
N MET A 1 13.31 -23.86 -36.96
CA MET A 1 14.41 -23.44 -36.07
C MET A 1 13.78 -22.80 -34.84
N ALA A 2 14.16 -23.30 -33.66
CA ALA A 2 13.78 -22.83 -32.32
C ALA A 2 14.07 -21.32 -32.14
N SER A 3 13.26 -20.47 -31.49
CA SER A 3 12.66 -20.42 -30.14
C SER A 3 13.38 -19.36 -29.28
N ASN A 4 12.59 -18.60 -28.51
CA ASN A 4 12.93 -17.77 -27.33
C ASN A 4 13.40 -16.33 -27.64
N ASN A 5 13.00 -15.28 -26.94
CA ASN A 5 12.29 -15.21 -25.66
C ASN A 5 11.65 -13.82 -25.50
N GLU A 6 10.36 -13.80 -25.16
CA GLU A 6 9.75 -12.67 -24.45
C GLU A 6 10.40 -12.60 -23.06
N GLU A 7 11.15 -11.53 -22.78
CA GLU A 7 11.56 -11.22 -21.41
C GLU A 7 10.98 -9.87 -21.02
N ASN A 8 9.69 -9.95 -20.69
CA ASN A 8 8.92 -8.92 -20.01
C ASN A 8 9.57 -8.73 -18.62
N GLU A 9 10.38 -7.67 -18.47
CA GLU A 9 11.03 -7.29 -17.23
C GLU A 9 9.99 -7.05 -16.11
N LYS A 10 9.65 -8.12 -15.38
CA LYS A 10 9.05 -8.02 -14.04
C LYS A 10 10.10 -7.43 -13.09
N ARG A 11 10.29 -6.11 -13.11
CA ARG A 11 10.97 -5.40 -12.01
C ARG A 11 10.06 -5.42 -10.80
N ILE A 12 10.17 -6.48 -10.02
CA ILE A 12 9.60 -6.59 -8.68
C ILE A 12 10.32 -5.54 -7.83
N PHE A 13 9.62 -4.46 -7.49
CA PHE A 13 10.10 -3.52 -6.48
C PHE A 13 10.16 -4.26 -5.15
N LYS A 14 11.37 -4.50 -4.65
CA LYS A 14 11.60 -5.10 -3.34
C LYS A 14 11.36 -4.03 -2.28
N PHE A 15 10.13 -3.97 -1.79
CA PHE A 15 9.75 -3.12 -0.67
C PHE A 15 10.38 -3.66 0.61
N THR A 16 11.18 -2.85 1.30
CA THR A 16 11.81 -3.23 2.58
C THR A 16 11.40 -2.21 3.62
N PHE A 17 10.64 -2.63 4.63
CA PHE A 17 10.31 -1.78 5.77
C PHE A 17 11.53 -1.66 6.68
N PRO A 18 11.85 -0.48 7.23
CA PRO A 18 12.82 -0.38 8.31
C PRO A 18 12.26 -1.04 9.57
N THR A 19 12.76 -2.23 9.89
CA THR A 19 12.59 -2.87 11.20
C THR A 19 13.53 -2.21 12.19
N GLN A 20 13.10 -1.19 12.94
CA GLN A 20 13.49 -0.93 14.33
C GLN A 20 12.43 -0.06 15.02
N LEU A 21 11.47 -0.69 15.72
CA LEU A 21 10.65 -0.06 16.75
C LEU A 21 11.30 -0.37 18.10
N THR A 22 12.13 0.53 18.61
CA THR A 22 12.57 0.47 20.01
C THR A 22 11.73 1.45 20.83
N THR A 23 10.88 0.88 21.67
CA THR A 23 10.13 1.59 22.72
C THR A 23 11.07 2.39 23.61
N SER A 24 11.05 3.73 23.52
CA SER A 24 11.28 4.63 24.66
C SER A 24 10.92 6.08 24.34
N MET A 25 10.03 6.64 25.17
CA MET A 25 9.70 8.07 25.35
C MET A 25 8.72 8.73 24.36
N ILE A 26 7.62 9.19 24.94
CA ILE A 26 6.36 9.64 24.33
C ILE A 26 6.45 11.12 23.89
N ASN A 27 5.89 11.41 22.69
CA ASN A 27 5.26 12.66 22.21
C ASN A 27 5.95 13.66 21.24
N GLU A 28 7.18 13.48 20.79
CA GLU A 28 7.71 14.27 19.64
C GLU A 28 8.02 13.41 18.40
N ASP A 29 8.23 12.11 18.58
CA ASP A 29 8.60 11.19 17.50
C ASP A 29 7.40 10.75 16.63
N GLU A 30 6.19 10.65 17.18
CA GLU A 30 5.01 10.20 16.40
C GLU A 30 4.58 11.21 15.33
N GLU A 31 4.66 12.52 15.61
CA GLU A 31 4.40 13.56 14.60
C GLU A 31 5.50 13.61 13.53
N ASN A 32 6.75 13.34 13.92
CA ASN A 32 7.88 13.25 12.99
C ASN A 32 7.75 12.03 12.07
N ASP A 33 7.44 10.86 12.61
CA ASP A 33 7.20 9.62 11.86
C ASP A 33 6.00 9.75 10.91
N GLN A 34 4.94 10.44 11.35
CA GLN A 34 3.78 10.71 10.51
C GLN A 34 4.12 11.67 9.35
N THR A 35 4.91 12.71 9.64
CA THR A 35 5.38 13.67 8.63
C THR A 35 6.29 13.00 7.61
N ASP A 36 7.14 12.07 8.05
CA ASP A 36 8.02 11.28 7.21
C ASP A 36 7.24 10.31 6.32
N PHE A 37 6.21 9.64 6.86
CA PHE A 37 5.33 8.78 6.07
C PHE A 37 4.56 9.54 4.99
N ILE A 38 3.96 10.69 5.33
CA ILE A 38 3.20 11.52 4.37
C ILE A 38 4.14 12.03 3.27
N SER A 39 5.35 12.48 3.64
CA SER A 39 6.36 12.94 2.69
C SER A 39 6.85 11.82 1.78
N HIS A 40 7.03 10.61 2.32
CA HIS A 40 7.37 9.43 1.55
C HIS A 40 6.24 9.05 0.57
N LEU A 41 4.99 9.04 1.03
CA LEU A 41 3.82 8.73 0.22
C LEU A 41 3.66 9.71 -0.95
N ARG A 42 3.81 11.02 -0.68
CA ARG A 42 3.87 12.08 -1.71
C ARG A 42 4.94 11.76 -2.76
N THR A 43 6.15 11.40 -2.31
CA THR A 43 7.27 11.07 -3.20
C THR A 43 6.96 9.87 -4.10
N VAL A 44 6.38 8.80 -3.54
CA VAL A 44 6.01 7.60 -4.30
C VAL A 44 4.94 7.92 -5.35
N ILE A 45 3.93 8.72 -5.00
CA ILE A 45 2.87 9.13 -5.93
C ILE A 45 3.44 9.99 -7.06
N ILE A 46 4.33 10.95 -6.76
CA ILE A 46 5.03 11.76 -7.75
C ILE A 46 5.84 10.88 -8.71
N LEU A 47 6.59 9.90 -8.19
CA LEU A 47 7.38 8.98 -9.01
C LEU A 47 6.48 8.11 -9.90
N ALA A 48 5.36 7.62 -9.38
CA ALA A 48 4.38 6.87 -10.15
C ALA A 48 3.76 7.73 -11.26
N ALA A 49 3.38 8.98 -10.95
CA ALA A 49 2.82 9.93 -11.92
C ALA A 49 3.82 10.25 -13.05
N ARG A 50 5.11 10.48 -12.73
CA ARG A 50 6.18 10.68 -13.73
C ARG A 50 6.43 9.46 -14.60
N LYS A 51 6.21 8.26 -14.06
CA LYS A 51 6.37 7.02 -14.83
C LYS A 51 5.20 6.80 -15.79
N SER A 52 4.01 7.25 -15.40
CA SER A 52 2.78 7.12 -16.19
C SER A 52 2.53 8.27 -17.16
N SER A 53 3.17 9.43 -16.98
CA SER A 53 2.99 10.63 -17.79
C SER A 53 4.30 11.38 -18.03
N SER A 54 4.43 12.03 -19.18
CA SER A 54 5.64 12.79 -19.58
C SER A 54 5.56 14.29 -19.20
N SER A 55 4.51 14.72 -18.51
CA SER A 55 4.16 16.13 -18.33
C SER A 55 4.21 16.59 -16.87
N ASP A 56 4.11 17.90 -16.68
CA ASP A 56 4.07 18.57 -15.38
C ASP A 56 3.06 17.90 -14.42
N ILE A 57 3.49 17.72 -13.19
CA ILE A 57 2.70 17.09 -12.13
C ILE A 57 1.91 18.17 -11.44
N ASP A 58 0.59 18.01 -11.44
CA ASP A 58 -0.30 18.80 -10.61
C ASP A 58 -0.13 18.39 -9.14
N ILE A 59 0.48 19.28 -8.34
CA ILE A 59 0.75 19.05 -6.92
C ILE A 59 -0.56 18.97 -6.10
N ASP A 60 -1.60 19.71 -6.48
CA ASP A 60 -2.90 19.64 -5.79
C ASP A 60 -3.56 18.27 -6.03
N ALA A 61 -3.35 17.68 -7.22
CA ALA A 61 -3.79 16.33 -7.50
C ALA A 61 -2.99 15.29 -6.69
N VAL A 62 -1.69 15.47 -6.51
CA VAL A 62 -0.85 14.61 -5.66
C VAL A 62 -1.36 14.62 -4.22
N ASP A 63 -1.62 15.79 -3.64
CA ASP A 63 -2.08 15.91 -2.26
C ASP A 63 -3.44 15.24 -2.04
N LYS A 64 -4.38 15.40 -2.98
CA LYS A 64 -5.67 14.68 -2.93
C LYS A 64 -5.50 13.16 -2.98
N ILE A 65 -4.54 12.65 -3.77
CA ILE A 65 -4.26 11.21 -3.83
C ILE A 65 -3.67 10.74 -2.50
N VAL A 66 -2.78 11.52 -1.89
CA VAL A 66 -2.19 11.21 -0.56
C VAL A 66 -3.29 11.10 0.48
N GLU A 67 -4.16 12.11 0.58
CA GLU A 67 -5.30 12.12 1.52
C GLU A 67 -6.21 10.91 1.29
N THR A 68 -6.62 10.69 0.03
CA THR A 68 -7.48 9.55 -0.34
C THR A 68 -6.82 8.20 0.00
N THR A 69 -5.50 8.10 -0.16
CA THR A 69 -4.75 6.87 0.16
C THR A 69 -4.69 6.63 1.66
N ILE A 70 -4.50 7.69 2.46
CA ILE A 70 -4.53 7.59 3.92
C ILE A 70 -5.91 7.15 4.40
N ASP A 71 -6.98 7.75 3.88
CA ASP A 71 -8.36 7.38 4.25
C ASP A 71 -8.69 5.95 3.83
N PHE A 72 -8.21 5.53 2.65
CA PHE A 72 -8.33 4.16 2.18
C PHE A 72 -7.65 3.16 3.12
N VAL A 73 -6.40 3.45 3.54
CA VAL A 73 -5.66 2.59 4.48
C VAL A 73 -6.34 2.56 5.85
N LYS A 74 -6.81 3.70 6.37
CA LYS A 74 -7.57 3.77 7.62
C LYS A 74 -8.82 2.91 7.57
N ASN A 75 -9.60 3.02 6.50
CA ASN A 75 -10.80 2.20 6.32
C ASN A 75 -10.48 0.70 6.32
N ILE A 76 -9.40 0.28 5.64
CA ILE A 76 -8.97 -1.13 5.70
C ILE A 76 -8.60 -1.55 7.13
N LEU A 77 -7.81 -0.74 7.84
CA LEU A 77 -7.40 -1.03 9.22
C LEU A 77 -8.60 -1.11 10.16
N GLU A 78 -9.60 -0.23 10.00
CA GLU A 78 -10.85 -0.26 10.75
C GLU A 78 -11.65 -1.55 10.48
N GLN A 79 -11.72 -2.00 9.23
CA GLN A 79 -12.36 -3.28 8.92
C GLN A 79 -11.60 -4.47 9.50
N MET A 80 -10.27 -4.40 9.62
CA MET A 80 -9.45 -5.44 10.25
C MET A 80 -9.67 -5.51 11.76
N THR A 81 -9.92 -4.37 12.43
CA THR A 81 -10.13 -4.31 13.88
C THR A 81 -11.60 -4.53 14.28
N ASN A 82 -12.56 -4.21 13.40
CA ASN A 82 -14.00 -4.31 13.70
C ASN A 82 -14.55 -5.74 13.93
N GLY A 83 -13.73 -6.78 13.82
CA GLY A 83 -14.13 -8.17 14.08
C GLY A 83 -13.38 -8.88 15.21
N ASN A 84 -12.21 -8.37 15.62
CA ASN A 84 -11.34 -9.06 16.56
C ASN A 84 -10.62 -8.05 17.47
N ASN A 85 -10.53 -8.36 18.76
CA ASN A 85 -9.61 -7.70 19.70
C ASN A 85 -8.15 -8.11 19.38
N LEU A 86 -7.72 -7.89 18.13
CA LEU A 86 -6.39 -8.23 17.65
C LEU A 86 -5.40 -7.23 18.24
N SER A 87 -4.50 -7.74 19.09
CA SER A 87 -3.34 -7.00 19.57
C SER A 87 -2.25 -6.84 18.51
N SER A 88 -2.38 -7.52 17.37
CA SER A 88 -1.44 -7.47 16.24
C SER A 88 -2.17 -7.77 14.94
N LEU A 89 -1.86 -7.01 13.89
CA LEU A 89 -2.42 -7.19 12.56
C LEU A 89 -1.43 -7.98 11.70
N SER A 90 -1.88 -9.08 11.09
CA SER A 90 -1.07 -9.87 10.16
C SER A 90 -1.51 -9.66 8.71
N SER A 91 -0.63 -10.04 7.77
CA SER A 91 -0.97 -10.08 6.34
C SER A 91 -2.16 -11.00 6.05
N VAL A 92 -2.36 -12.05 6.86
CA VAL A 92 -3.50 -12.97 6.72
C VAL A 92 -4.80 -12.26 7.12
N ASP A 93 -4.78 -11.43 8.16
CA ASP A 93 -5.96 -10.66 8.58
C ASP A 93 -6.36 -9.64 7.52
N LEU A 94 -5.38 -9.01 6.86
CA LEU A 94 -5.61 -8.10 5.74
C LEU A 94 -6.29 -8.83 4.58
N LEU A 95 -5.76 -9.98 4.19
CA LEU A 95 -6.28 -10.77 3.07
C LEU A 95 -7.69 -11.30 3.37
N ASN A 96 -7.94 -11.76 4.60
CA ASN A 96 -9.27 -12.17 5.05
C ASN A 96 -10.25 -10.99 5.05
N THR A 97 -9.82 -9.81 5.50
CA THR A 97 -10.64 -8.60 5.50
C THR A 97 -11.04 -8.19 4.09
N ILE A 98 -10.10 -8.21 3.14
CA ILE A 98 -10.37 -7.94 1.72
C ILE A 98 -11.30 -9.00 1.13
N ARG A 99 -11.14 -10.28 1.49
CA ARG A 99 -12.01 -11.38 1.03
C ARG A 99 -13.45 -11.21 1.54
N LEU A 100 -13.62 -10.78 2.79
CA LEU A 100 -14.94 -10.54 3.38
C LEU A 100 -15.58 -9.23 2.90
N ASN A 101 -14.75 -8.25 2.52
CA ASN A 101 -15.18 -6.92 2.08
C ASN A 101 -14.61 -6.59 0.68
N PRO A 102 -15.06 -7.27 -0.39
CA PRO A 102 -14.49 -7.10 -1.72
C PRO A 102 -14.69 -5.68 -2.30
N HIS A 103 -15.67 -4.94 -1.78
CA HIS A 103 -15.92 -3.54 -2.16
C HIS A 103 -14.79 -2.59 -1.75
N LEU A 104 -13.93 -2.98 -0.80
CA LEU A 104 -12.74 -2.19 -0.43
C LEU A 104 -11.78 -2.07 -1.60
N ILE A 105 -11.70 -3.05 -2.49
CA ILE A 105 -10.81 -3.01 -3.65
C ILE A 105 -11.65 -2.74 -4.91
N PRO A 106 -11.83 -1.47 -5.32
CA PRO A 106 -12.71 -1.14 -6.44
C PRO A 106 -12.18 -1.66 -7.79
N ASN A 107 -10.86 -1.87 -7.90
CA ASN A 107 -10.26 -2.41 -9.10
C ASN A 107 -10.33 -3.94 -9.12
N ARG A 108 -11.24 -4.50 -9.94
CA ARG A 108 -11.42 -5.95 -10.09
C ARG A 108 -10.14 -6.70 -10.45
N LYS A 109 -9.27 -6.13 -11.30
CA LYS A 109 -8.01 -6.78 -11.70
C LYS A 109 -7.04 -6.87 -10.51
N LEU A 110 -6.96 -5.81 -9.71
CA LEU A 110 -6.16 -5.80 -8.48
C LEU A 110 -6.72 -6.81 -7.46
N TYR A 111 -8.04 -6.82 -7.25
CA TYR A 111 -8.69 -7.76 -6.35
C TYR A 111 -8.40 -9.21 -6.73
N LEU A 112 -8.56 -9.56 -8.01
CA LEU A 112 -8.29 -10.92 -8.49
C LEU A 112 -6.81 -11.31 -8.31
N SER A 113 -5.88 -10.41 -8.59
CA SER A 113 -4.44 -10.65 -8.37
C SER A 113 -4.10 -10.86 -6.89
N LEU A 114 -4.79 -10.17 -5.97
CA LEU A 114 -4.66 -10.39 -4.53
C LEU A 114 -5.22 -11.76 -4.12
N MET A 115 -6.38 -12.16 -4.65
CA MET A 115 -6.99 -13.46 -4.36
C MET A 115 -6.17 -14.64 -4.90
N GLU A 116 -5.51 -14.49 -6.06
CA GLU A 116 -4.55 -15.49 -6.56
C GLU A 116 -3.42 -15.72 -5.57
N THR A 117 -2.90 -14.64 -4.98
CA THR A 117 -1.83 -14.72 -3.96
C THR A 117 -2.31 -15.48 -2.71
N ILE A 118 -3.57 -15.30 -2.31
CA ILE A 118 -4.17 -16.02 -1.16
C ILE A 118 -4.26 -17.52 -1.42
N ASN A 119 -4.63 -17.93 -2.63
CA ASN A 119 -4.79 -19.35 -2.97
C ASN A 119 -3.45 -20.12 -3.05
N HIS A 120 -2.32 -19.41 -3.03
CA HIS A 120 -0.97 -19.98 -3.06
C HIS A 120 -0.22 -19.89 -1.72
N LEU A 121 -0.85 -19.32 -0.69
CA LEU A 121 -0.38 -19.30 0.71
C LEU A 121 -0.99 -20.48 1.48
#